data_AF-A0A5K7U7E1-F1
#
_entry.id   AF-A0A5K7U7E1-F1
#
_cell.length_a   1.000
_cell.length_b   1.000
_cell.length_c   1.000
_cell.angle_alpha   90.00
_cell.angle_beta   90.00
_cell.angle_gamma   90.00
#
_symmetry.space_group_name_H-M   'P 1'
#
loop_
_entity.id
_entity.type
_entity.pdbx_description
1 polymer ?
#
loop_
_entity_poly.entity_id
_entity_poly.type
_entity_poly.pdbx_seq_one_letter_code
_entity_poly.pdbx_strand_id
1 'polypeptide(L)'
;MATKSDPDLIDDLLRQDEAELRAKKKRLRAFQTALDELRHASEAVATAGAALIAAGDVSRAEASKVFKLSKGERAAAFPTRPRSESSVADAVDEPPNPVDDPSDESDEQHTDLGQ
;
A
#
# COMPACT_ATOMS: atom_id res chain seq x y z
N MET A 1 -50.00 23.03 18.20
CA MET A 1 -48.92 22.23 17.58
C MET A 1 -48.06 21.72 18.71
N ALA A 2 -47.92 20.40 18.88
CA ALA A 2 -47.09 19.84 19.95
C ALA A 2 -45.62 20.04 19.58
N THR A 3 -44.91 20.85 20.36
CA THR A 3 -43.45 20.97 20.29
C THR A 3 -42.86 19.69 20.87
N LYS A 4 -42.03 18.97 20.10
CA LYS A 4 -41.32 17.79 20.59
C LYS A 4 -40.57 18.13 21.88
N SER A 5 -40.62 17.22 22.85
CA SER A 5 -39.91 17.38 24.11
C SER A 5 -38.40 17.18 23.86
N ASP A 6 -37.53 17.87 24.60
CA ASP A 6 -36.07 17.70 24.50
C ASP A 6 -35.56 16.24 24.45
N PRO A 7 -36.09 15.27 25.24
CA PRO A 7 -35.68 13.87 25.12
C PRO A 7 -36.03 13.24 23.76
N ASP A 8 -37.17 13.58 23.16
CA ASP A 8 -37.60 13.04 21.86
C ASP A 8 -36.68 13.53 20.73
N LEU A 9 -36.14 14.74 20.86
CA LEU A 9 -35.20 15.32 19.89
C LEU A 9 -33.84 14.61 19.94
N ILE A 10 -33.35 14.30 21.15
CA ILE A 10 -32.09 13.60 21.36
C ILE A 10 -32.16 12.18 20.80
N ASP A 11 -33.26 11.46 21.06
CA ASP A 11 -33.46 10.10 20.56
C ASP A 11 -33.53 10.05 19.03
N ASP A 12 -34.19 11.03 18.40
CA ASP A 12 -34.24 11.14 16.95
C ASP A 12 -32.85 11.42 16.34
N LEU A 13 -32.04 12.27 16.98
CA LEU A 13 -30.68 12.59 16.54
C LEU A 13 -29.77 11.35 16.65
N LEU A 14 -29.81 10.63 17.77
CA LEU A 14 -29.06 9.39 17.95
C LEU A 14 -29.44 8.33 16.92
N ARG A 15 -30.73 8.20 16.62
CA ARG A 15 -31.22 7.27 15.58
C ARG A 15 -30.69 7.66 14.20
N GLN A 16 -30.63 8.96 13.89
CA GLN A 16 -30.07 9.44 12.63
C GLN A 16 -28.57 9.12 12.54
N ASP A 17 -27.80 9.43 13.58
CA ASP A 17 -26.36 9.16 13.63
C ASP A 17 -26.07 7.66 13.48
N GLU A 18 -26.85 6.80 14.15
CA GLU A 18 -26.74 5.35 13.98
C GLU A 18 -27.00 4.90 12.53
N ALA A 19 -28.01 5.48 11.87
CA ALA A 19 -28.31 5.15 10.49
C ALA A 19 -27.18 5.58 9.55
N GLU A 20 -26.61 6.77 9.76
CA GLU A 20 -25.47 7.26 9.01
C GLU A 20 -24.21 6.40 9.24
N LEU A 21 -23.95 5.99 10.47
CA LEU A 21 -22.86 5.07 10.81
C LEU A 21 -23.03 3.71 10.15
N ARG A 22 -24.25 3.14 10.15
CA ARG A 22 -24.55 1.89 9.44
C ARG A 22 -24.30 2.04 7.94
N ALA A 23 -24.74 3.14 7.33
CA ALA A 23 -24.52 3.42 5.91
C ALA A 23 -23.03 3.61 5.58
N LYS A 24 -22.28 4.32 6.42
CA LYS A 24 -20.82 4.48 6.27
C LYS A 24 -20.11 3.14 6.38
N LYS A 25 -20.44 2.33 7.40
CA LYS A 25 -19.87 0.98 7.57
C LYS A 25 -20.14 0.08 6.37
N LYS A 26 -21.35 0.14 5.80
CA LYS A 26 -21.70 -0.60 4.58
C LYS A 26 -20.81 -0.19 3.40
N ARG A 27 -20.63 1.12 3.18
CA ARG A 27 -19.76 1.64 2.10
C ARG A 27 -18.31 1.22 2.28
N LEU A 28 -17.79 1.31 3.50
CA LEU A 28 -16.41 0.90 3.79
C LEU A 28 -16.19 -0.60 3.56
N ARG A 29 -17.14 -1.46 3.98
CA ARG A 29 -17.06 -2.90 3.71
C ARG A 29 -17.10 -3.23 2.22
N ALA A 30 -17.96 -2.54 1.46
CA ALA A 30 -18.01 -2.73 0.00
C ALA A 30 -16.69 -2.32 -0.65
N PHE A 31 -16.10 -1.20 -0.22
CA PHE A 31 -14.80 -0.76 -0.72
C PHE A 31 -13.67 -1.74 -0.37
N GLN A 32 -13.65 -2.25 0.86
CA GLN A 32 -12.69 -3.28 1.27
C GLN A 32 -12.80 -4.53 0.40
N THR A 33 -14.02 -5.00 0.15
CA THR A 33 -14.27 -6.17 -0.72
C THR A 33 -13.71 -5.94 -2.12
N ALA A 34 -13.96 -4.76 -2.71
CA ALA A 34 -13.42 -4.40 -4.02
C ALA A 34 -11.89 -4.32 -4.03
N LEU A 35 -11.25 -3.87 -2.94
CA LEU A 35 -9.79 -3.89 -2.83
C LEU A 35 -9.22 -5.31 -2.76
N ASP A 36 -9.89 -6.22 -2.06
CA ASP A 36 -9.46 -7.61 -1.97
C ASP A 36 -9.59 -8.31 -3.33
N GLU A 37 -10.69 -8.08 -4.04
CA GLU A 37 -10.86 -8.54 -5.43
C GLU A 37 -9.77 -8.00 -6.36
N LEU A 38 -9.44 -6.70 -6.25
CA LEU A 38 -8.37 -6.09 -7.03
C LEU A 38 -7.00 -6.73 -6.72
N ARG A 39 -6.70 -7.03 -5.45
CA ARG A 39 -5.45 -7.70 -5.05
C ARG A 39 -5.34 -9.08 -5.70
N HIS A 40 -6.40 -9.87 -5.63
CA HIS A 40 -6.44 -11.19 -6.26
C HIS A 40 -6.30 -11.12 -7.78
N ALA A 41 -7.00 -10.19 -8.43
CA ALA A 41 -6.88 -9.99 -9.88
C ALA A 41 -5.45 -9.54 -10.27
N SER A 42 -4.85 -8.64 -9.49
CA SER A 42 -3.48 -8.18 -9.71
C SER A 42 -2.47 -9.32 -9.60
N GLU A 43 -2.64 -10.23 -8.63
CA GLU A 43 -1.77 -11.41 -8.46
C GLU A 43 -1.93 -12.41 -9.60
N ALA A 44 -3.16 -12.63 -10.07
CA ALA A 44 -3.42 -13.48 -11.23
C ALA A 44 -2.77 -12.91 -12.51
N VAL A 45 -2.89 -11.60 -12.73
CA VAL A 45 -2.26 -10.90 -13.88
C VAL A 45 -0.73 -10.94 -13.77
N ALA A 46 -0.16 -10.76 -12.57
CA ALA A 46 1.28 -10.89 -12.35
C ALA A 46 1.78 -12.31 -12.68
N THR A 47 1.03 -13.34 -12.28
CA THR A 47 1.37 -14.75 -12.52
C THR A 47 1.33 -15.08 -14.02
N ALA A 48 0.27 -14.66 -14.72
CA ALA A 48 0.15 -14.83 -16.16
C ALA A 48 1.25 -14.04 -16.92
N GLY A 49 1.53 -12.81 -16.47
CA GLY A 49 2.62 -11.99 -17.00
C GLY A 49 3.98 -12.67 -16.83
N ALA A 50 4.27 -13.22 -15.65
CA ALA A 50 5.51 -13.95 -15.39
C ALA A 50 5.64 -15.19 -16.29
N ALA A 51 4.56 -15.96 -16.49
CA ALA A 51 4.56 -17.12 -17.38
C ALA A 51 4.87 -16.73 -18.84
N LEU A 52 4.30 -15.63 -19.32
CA LEU A 52 4.55 -15.11 -20.67
C LEU A 52 6.02 -14.71 -20.88
N ILE A 53 6.62 -14.04 -19.89
CA ILE A 53 8.04 -13.67 -19.95
C ILE A 53 8.93 -14.92 -19.84
N ALA A 54 8.58 -15.87 -18.98
CA ALA A 54 9.34 -17.11 -18.78
C ALA A 54 9.33 -18.03 -20.02
N ALA A 55 8.21 -18.06 -20.75
CA ALA A 55 8.11 -18.75 -22.04
C ALA A 55 9.00 -18.11 -23.12
N GLY A 56 9.41 -16.85 -22.94
CA GLY A 56 10.19 -16.10 -23.93
C GLY A 56 9.37 -15.62 -25.12
N ASP A 57 8.03 -15.72 -25.06
CA ASP A 57 7.14 -15.34 -26.16
C ASP A 57 7.22 -13.85 -26.47
N VAL A 58 7.37 -13.01 -25.43
CA VAL A 58 7.52 -11.55 -25.54
C VAL A 58 8.32 -10.98 -24.37
N SER A 59 8.97 -9.83 -24.59
CA SER A 59 9.55 -9.02 -23.51
C SER A 59 8.47 -8.21 -22.75
N ARG A 60 8.79 -7.75 -21.52
CA ARG A 60 7.89 -6.87 -20.73
C ARG A 60 7.50 -5.60 -21.48
N ALA A 61 8.44 -5.03 -22.25
CA ALA A 61 8.24 -3.82 -23.02
C ALA A 61 7.32 -4.04 -24.23
N GLU A 62 7.44 -5.21 -24.88
CA GLU A 62 6.56 -5.59 -25.99
C GLU A 62 5.15 -5.91 -25.50
N ALA A 63 5.01 -6.71 -24.45
CA ALA A 63 3.71 -7.01 -23.84
C ALA A 63 2.97 -5.72 -23.47
N SER A 64 3.67 -4.76 -22.87
CA SER A 64 3.12 -3.44 -22.55
C SER A 64 2.53 -2.71 -23.76
N LYS A 65 3.17 -2.80 -24.93
CA LYS A 65 2.72 -2.15 -26.17
C LYS A 65 1.60 -2.95 -26.85
N VAL A 66 1.75 -4.27 -26.95
CA VAL A 66 0.80 -5.17 -27.61
C VAL A 66 -0.56 -5.12 -26.91
N PHE A 67 -0.56 -5.19 -25.57
CA PHE A 67 -1.79 -5.14 -24.78
C PHE A 67 -2.22 -3.71 -24.39
N LYS A 68 -1.50 -2.67 -24.86
CA LYS A 68 -1.77 -1.26 -24.56
C LYS A 68 -1.95 -0.97 -23.06
N LEU A 69 -1.12 -1.60 -22.24
CA LEU A 69 -1.23 -1.53 -20.79
C LEU A 69 -0.95 -0.11 -20.30
N SER A 70 -1.85 0.40 -19.47
CA SER A 70 -1.65 1.62 -18.70
C SER A 70 -0.48 1.47 -17.71
N LYS A 71 -0.07 2.58 -17.08
CA LYS A 71 0.99 2.53 -16.06
C LYS A 71 0.63 1.60 -14.88
N GLY A 72 -0.64 1.60 -14.46
CA GLY A 72 -1.11 0.75 -13.36
C GLY A 72 -1.14 -0.73 -13.74
N GLU A 73 -1.64 -1.05 -14.93
CA GLU A 73 -1.69 -2.44 -15.41
C GLU A 73 -0.31 -3.02 -15.65
N ARG A 74 0.66 -2.22 -16.14
CA ARG A 74 2.05 -2.65 -16.26
C ARG A 74 2.67 -2.98 -14.90
N ALA A 75 2.37 -2.16 -13.89
CA ALA A 75 2.87 -2.39 -12.53
C ALA A 75 2.26 -3.67 -11.91
N ALA A 76 0.98 -3.95 -12.20
CA ALA A 76 0.32 -5.17 -11.77
C ALA A 76 0.84 -6.41 -12.51
N ALA A 77 1.01 -6.35 -13.84
CA ALA A 77 1.45 -7.48 -14.65
C ALA A 77 2.94 -7.81 -14.51
N PHE A 78 3.78 -6.78 -14.32
CA PHE A 78 5.24 -6.92 -14.33
C PHE A 78 5.90 -6.16 -13.16
N PRO A 79 5.64 -6.56 -11.90
CA PRO A 79 6.25 -5.91 -10.75
C PRO A 79 7.78 -5.95 -10.81
N THR A 80 8.42 -4.86 -10.39
CA THR A 80 9.88 -4.66 -10.44
C THR A 80 10.63 -5.44 -9.35
N ARG A 81 9.93 -5.84 -8.28
CA ARG A 81 10.48 -6.68 -7.22
C ARG A 81 9.73 -8.01 -7.23
N PRO A 82 10.42 -9.17 -7.26
CA PRO A 82 9.76 -10.41 -6.90
C PRO A 82 9.24 -10.20 -5.47
N ARG A 83 7.94 -10.45 -5.26
CA ARG A 83 7.35 -10.46 -3.93
C ARG A 83 7.91 -11.71 -3.25
N SER A 84 9.17 -11.65 -2.81
CA SER A 84 9.70 -12.59 -1.83
C SER A 84 8.72 -12.56 -0.68
N GLU A 85 8.18 -13.70 -0.32
CA GLU A 85 7.27 -13.88 0.80
C GLU A 85 7.99 -13.38 2.08
N SER A 86 7.86 -12.09 2.36
CA SER A 86 8.35 -11.49 3.59
C SER A 86 7.37 -11.92 4.68
N SER A 87 7.62 -13.09 5.25
CA SER A 87 7.08 -13.53 6.52
C SER A 87 7.54 -12.55 7.60
N VAL A 88 6.80 -11.46 7.80
CA VAL A 88 6.90 -10.62 8.99
C VAL A 88 5.57 -10.72 9.71
N ALA A 89 5.47 -11.81 10.47
CA ALA A 89 4.70 -11.80 11.68
C ALA A 89 5.55 -11.10 12.75
N ASP A 90 4.95 -10.09 13.38
CA ASP A 90 5.21 -9.64 14.76
C ASP A 90 6.49 -8.83 15.07
N ALA A 91 6.38 -8.05 16.16
CA ALA A 91 7.29 -7.01 16.72
C ALA A 91 7.04 -5.60 16.16
N VAL A 92 6.10 -4.80 16.69
CA VAL A 92 6.05 -4.13 18.02
C VAL A 92 7.16 -3.08 18.20
N ASP A 93 6.74 -1.83 18.01
CA ASP A 93 7.14 -0.56 18.66
C ASP A 93 8.37 -0.56 19.60
N GLU A 94 9.44 0.13 19.22
CA GLU A 94 10.39 0.76 20.16
C GLU A 94 11.07 1.99 19.50
N PRO A 95 11.14 3.17 20.17
CA PRO A 95 11.74 4.38 19.62
C PRO A 95 13.28 4.36 19.68
N PRO A 96 13.99 5.08 18.79
CA PRO A 96 15.44 5.04 18.72
C PRO A 96 16.07 5.87 19.85
N ASN A 97 16.81 5.22 20.76
CA ASN A 97 17.84 5.88 21.56
C ASN A 97 19.04 6.21 20.64
N PRO A 98 19.57 7.44 20.64
CA PRO A 98 20.83 7.72 19.98
C PRO A 98 21.97 7.46 20.98
N VAL A 99 22.80 6.46 20.67
CA VAL A 99 24.13 6.29 21.27
C VAL A 99 25.12 6.23 20.13
N ASP A 100 25.72 7.39 19.82
CA ASP A 100 26.92 7.50 18.99
C ASP A 100 27.98 8.26 19.78
N ASP A 101 28.81 7.51 20.51
CA ASP A 101 30.25 7.74 20.64
C ASP A 101 30.86 6.39 21.05
N PRO A 102 31.86 5.87 20.32
CA PRO A 102 33.24 6.26 20.60
C PRO A 102 34.10 6.44 19.34
N SER A 103 34.74 7.60 19.26
CA SER A 103 36.18 7.79 19.00
C SER A 103 36.97 6.53 18.60
N ASP A 104 37.54 6.52 17.39
CA ASP A 104 38.92 6.01 17.19
C ASP A 104 39.59 6.76 16.03
N GLU A 105 40.81 7.18 16.30
CA GLU A 105 41.67 8.06 15.54
C GLU A 105 42.18 7.35 14.28
N SER A 106 42.41 8.08 13.17
CA SER A 106 43.65 8.02 12.37
C SER A 106 43.54 8.79 11.06
N ASP A 107 44.65 9.47 10.76
CA ASP A 107 45.11 9.99 9.46
C ASP A 107 44.74 11.42 9.08
N GLU A 108 45.41 12.32 9.79
CA GLU A 108 46.01 13.52 9.23
C GLU A 108 46.79 13.20 7.94
N GLN A 109 46.40 13.82 6.81
CA GLN A 109 47.30 14.56 5.87
C GLN A 109 46.61 14.81 4.51
N HIS A 110 46.04 16.01 4.37
CA HIS A 110 46.06 16.78 3.12
C HIS A 110 47.02 17.94 3.40
N THR A 111 48.00 18.29 2.58
CA THR A 111 47.84 18.77 1.20
C THR A 111 49.12 18.62 0.38
N ASP A 112 48.96 18.04 -0.81
CA ASP A 112 49.81 18.28 -1.98
C ASP A 112 49.49 19.69 -2.53
N LEU A 113 50.48 20.59 -2.52
CA LEU A 113 50.51 21.79 -3.35
C LEU A 113 51.81 21.76 -4.13
N GLY A 114 51.69 21.39 -5.40
CA GLY A 114 52.76 21.45 -6.37
C GLY A 114 53.15 22.87 -6.77
N GLN A 115 54.46 22.96 -7.07
CA GLN A 115 55.21 23.94 -7.88
C GLN A 115 55.50 25.32 -7.29
#